data_AF-A0AA38FNH1-F1
#
_entry.id   AF-A0AA38FNH1-F1
#
_cell.length_a   1.000
_cell.length_b   1.000
_cell.length_c   1.000
_cell.angle_alpha   90.00
_cell.angle_beta   90.00
_cell.angle_gamma   90.00
#
_symmetry.space_group_name_H-M   'P 1'
#
loop_
_entity.id
_entity.type
_entity.pdbx_description
1 polymer ?
#
loop_
_entity_poly.entity_id
_entity_poly.type
_entity_poly.pdbx_seq_one_letter_code
_entity_poly.pdbx_strand_id
1 'polypeptide(L)'
;MLDQNLYWQHVDYKAYPERLTNRYGGESASKLLPVDIIITTTDPFKEPALMTANTVLSVLALDYPGEYESLQKKISEALETGKAPLDSISQKAIEGFVYRSADIRNHSSVVQVIHENKKGEENEGVNLPHLIYVAREKRPMVGHHYKAGAMNVMVRVSGIMTNAPYILNLDCDMHESLRSTFGESSTLVASTQTIMRDTGFKIHSSPSLLEEEALKVASCTYETRTAWGKEVGWIYGTTVEDVMTGLKVHSLGWNSIYYVPEKPTFMGRTPVNSPDALVQLQRGGTGLLEIFISKSSPFLGMNRHIPLRQRMVYVYLVIWPTCSVPTLCYVILPAFSLLSGKSFLPKIQDPNFAIVVAMFLSLYGFKILEHILNGCSTREWLNNQRMWFIVSISSWIFSFFDVGMKIVGLSETVFVVTPKGSGDEEQVNEGDFTFGSSPLFIPPTTVLLINLAVIFYNIIGFVGGLYGIKDMQLAEFFCSVWVVFNLVPFLKGLVRKGKGGLPWNIVISSTALVLFVWSIIVRLGNFG
;
A
#
# COMPACT_ATOMS: atom_id res chain seq x y z
N MET A 1 -20.70 11.65 1.35
CA MET A 1 -20.58 13.05 0.86
C MET A 1 -19.12 13.42 0.57
N LEU A 2 -18.20 13.35 1.54
CA LEU A 2 -16.78 13.70 1.30
C LEU A 2 -16.12 12.93 0.14
N ASP A 3 -16.39 11.63 0.04
CA ASP A 3 -15.96 10.74 -1.06
C ASP A 3 -16.30 11.28 -2.46
N GLN A 4 -17.48 11.91 -2.61
CA GLN A 4 -17.96 12.38 -3.92
C GLN A 4 -17.13 13.53 -4.49
N ASN A 5 -16.37 14.24 -3.64
CA ASN A 5 -15.47 15.29 -4.11
C ASN A 5 -14.30 14.77 -4.96
N LEU A 6 -13.97 13.47 -4.86
CA LEU A 6 -12.93 12.83 -5.67
C LEU A 6 -13.28 12.78 -7.17
N TYR A 7 -14.58 12.68 -7.47
CA TYR A 7 -15.08 12.46 -8.82
C TYR A 7 -15.50 13.76 -9.53
N TRP A 8 -15.40 14.90 -8.83
CA TRP A 8 -15.80 16.19 -9.37
C TRP A 8 -14.72 16.75 -10.33
N GLN A 9 -15.10 17.04 -11.58
CA GLN A 9 -14.20 17.54 -12.65
C GLN A 9 -13.04 16.58 -12.94
N HIS A 10 -13.36 15.44 -13.55
CA HIS A 10 -12.35 14.50 -14.03
C HIS A 10 -11.44 15.15 -15.08
N VAL A 11 -10.13 14.88 -15.00
CA VAL A 11 -9.11 15.38 -15.93
C VAL A 11 -8.25 14.21 -16.37
N ASP A 12 -8.24 13.95 -17.67
CA ASP A 12 -7.42 12.92 -18.29
C ASP A 12 -6.12 13.51 -18.86
N TYR A 13 -4.99 12.88 -18.51
CA TYR A 13 -3.67 13.25 -19.04
C TYR A 13 -3.25 12.24 -20.11
N LYS A 14 -2.84 12.74 -21.28
CA LYS A 14 -2.26 11.93 -22.35
C LYS A 14 -0.81 12.34 -22.61
N ALA A 15 0.10 11.38 -22.56
CA ALA A 15 1.49 11.58 -22.94
C ALA A 15 1.68 11.41 -24.45
N TYR A 16 2.66 12.12 -25.00
CA TYR A 16 3.05 12.08 -26.42
C TYR A 16 4.57 11.87 -26.54
N PRO A 17 5.09 10.66 -26.24
CA PRO A 17 6.52 10.38 -26.21
C PRO A 17 7.22 10.66 -27.55
N GLU A 18 6.52 10.48 -28.67
CA GLU A 18 7.04 10.73 -30.01
C GLU A 18 7.49 12.18 -30.21
N ARG A 19 6.82 13.14 -29.55
CA ARG A 19 7.22 14.56 -29.59
C ARG A 19 8.49 14.80 -28.80
N LEU A 20 8.70 14.06 -27.72
CA LEU A 20 9.92 14.11 -26.92
C LEU A 20 11.09 13.54 -27.71
N THR A 21 10.92 12.36 -28.32
CA THR A 21 11.93 11.72 -29.18
C THR A 21 12.27 12.57 -30.40
N ASN A 22 11.29 13.22 -31.03
CA ASN A 22 11.56 14.13 -32.15
C ASN A 22 12.37 15.38 -31.72
N ARG A 23 12.20 15.84 -30.48
CA ARG A 23 12.85 17.05 -29.98
C ARG A 23 14.23 16.79 -29.36
N TYR A 24 14.37 15.64 -28.70
CA TYR A 24 15.54 15.27 -27.91
C TYR A 24 16.14 13.91 -28.32
N GLY A 25 15.78 13.35 -29.47
CA GLY A 25 16.40 12.14 -30.00
C GLY A 25 17.79 12.41 -30.60
N GLY A 26 18.54 11.33 -30.84
CA GLY A 26 19.88 11.37 -31.43
C GLY A 26 20.86 12.25 -30.64
N GLU A 27 21.55 13.18 -31.31
CA GLU A 27 22.55 14.06 -30.69
C GLU A 27 22.02 14.97 -29.58
N SER A 28 20.70 15.24 -29.56
CA SER A 28 20.08 16.08 -28.53
C SER A 28 19.63 15.31 -27.28
N ALA A 29 19.88 13.99 -27.23
CA ALA A 29 19.50 13.15 -26.10
C ALA A 29 20.32 13.45 -24.84
N SER A 30 21.53 13.99 -25.00
CA SER A 30 22.35 14.53 -23.90
C SER A 30 21.74 15.75 -23.20
N LYS A 31 20.68 16.36 -23.76
CA LYS A 31 19.93 17.46 -23.13
C LYS A 31 18.82 16.98 -22.20
N LEU A 32 18.56 15.67 -22.14
CA LEU A 32 17.64 15.11 -21.16
C LEU A 32 18.26 15.22 -19.75
N LEU A 33 17.40 15.52 -18.77
CA LEU A 33 17.83 15.80 -17.40
C LEU A 33 18.09 14.49 -16.66
N PRO A 34 19.18 14.38 -15.87
CA PRO A 34 19.48 13.14 -15.17
C PRO A 34 18.36 12.76 -14.18
N VAL A 35 18.20 11.45 -13.98
CA VAL A 35 17.21 10.86 -13.06
C VAL A 35 17.94 9.87 -12.15
N ASP A 36 17.79 10.03 -10.84
CA ASP A 36 18.24 9.03 -9.89
C ASP A 36 17.09 8.09 -9.54
N ILE A 37 17.36 6.79 -9.54
CA ILE A 37 16.37 5.76 -9.21
C ILE A 37 16.74 5.12 -7.88
N ILE A 38 15.85 5.26 -6.89
CA ILE A 38 16.05 4.74 -5.53
C ILE A 38 15.21 3.48 -5.37
N ILE A 39 15.88 2.37 -5.03
CA ILE A 39 15.23 1.11 -4.66
C ILE A 39 15.51 0.86 -3.19
N THR A 40 14.46 0.68 -2.38
CA THR A 40 14.61 0.39 -0.96
C THR A 40 14.20 -1.04 -0.61
N THR A 41 15.01 -1.69 0.22
CA THR A 41 14.71 -2.98 0.86
C THR A 41 14.81 -2.83 2.38
N THR A 42 13.96 -3.55 3.09
CA THR A 42 13.85 -3.50 4.56
C THR A 42 14.42 -4.73 5.25
N ASP A 43 14.23 -5.93 4.68
CA ASP A 43 14.66 -7.18 5.30
C ASP A 43 14.87 -8.28 4.22
N PRO A 44 16.10 -8.79 4.02
CA PRO A 44 16.39 -9.78 3.00
C PRO A 44 15.70 -11.15 3.22
N PHE A 45 15.20 -11.43 4.43
CA PHE A 45 14.43 -12.63 4.72
C PHE A 45 12.96 -12.49 4.35
N LYS A 46 12.41 -11.28 4.43
CA LYS A 46 11.02 -10.98 4.05
C LYS A 46 10.89 -10.54 2.60
N GLU A 47 11.98 -10.03 2.04
CA GLU A 47 12.13 -9.54 0.68
C GLU A 47 13.34 -10.26 0.07
N PRO A 48 13.15 -11.41 -0.59
CA PRO A 48 14.27 -12.22 -1.09
C PRO A 48 15.20 -11.40 -1.98
N ALA A 49 16.52 -11.61 -1.86
CA ALA A 49 17.52 -10.89 -2.64
C ALA A 49 17.28 -10.98 -4.16
N LEU A 50 16.76 -12.12 -4.64
CA LEU A 50 16.38 -12.32 -6.05
C LEU A 50 15.29 -11.34 -6.52
N MET A 51 14.33 -11.01 -5.65
CA MET A 51 13.27 -10.06 -5.97
C MET A 51 13.84 -8.66 -6.16
N THR A 52 14.70 -8.23 -5.23
CA THR A 52 15.41 -6.95 -5.33
C THR A 52 16.30 -6.90 -6.58
N ALA A 53 17.01 -7.99 -6.89
CA ALA A 53 17.85 -8.09 -8.07
C ALA A 53 17.04 -7.96 -9.37
N ASN A 54 15.85 -8.55 -9.46
CA ASN A 54 14.97 -8.40 -10.61
C ASN A 54 14.54 -6.94 -10.82
N THR A 55 14.15 -6.25 -9.75
CA THR A 55 13.83 -4.81 -9.82
C THR A 55 15.02 -3.98 -10.29
N VAL A 56 16.21 -4.25 -9.76
CA VAL A 56 17.45 -3.56 -10.18
C VAL A 56 17.73 -3.80 -11.66
N LEU A 57 17.63 -5.06 -12.13
CA LEU A 57 17.84 -5.39 -13.54
C LEU A 57 16.80 -4.71 -14.46
N SER A 58 15.53 -4.67 -14.05
CA SER A 58 14.50 -3.94 -14.80
C SER A 58 14.83 -2.46 -14.91
N VAL A 59 15.28 -1.83 -13.82
CA VAL A 59 15.67 -0.42 -13.79
C VAL A 59 16.91 -0.14 -14.65
N LEU A 60 17.91 -1.01 -14.60
CA LEU A 60 19.11 -0.88 -15.45
C LEU A 60 18.78 -1.05 -16.94
N ALA A 61 17.65 -1.68 -17.27
CA ALA A 61 17.15 -1.87 -18.62
C ALA A 61 16.09 -0.84 -19.04
N LEU A 62 16.00 0.31 -18.36
CA LEU A 62 15.14 1.41 -18.81
C LEU A 62 15.68 2.03 -20.11
N ASP A 63 14.78 2.34 -21.03
CA ASP A 63 15.08 3.05 -22.28
C ASP A 63 15.33 4.55 -22.00
N TYR A 64 16.53 4.84 -21.50
CA TYR A 64 17.03 6.20 -21.24
C TYR A 64 18.36 6.42 -21.98
N PRO A 65 18.60 7.61 -22.56
CA PRO A 65 19.71 7.80 -23.48
C PRO A 65 21.10 7.47 -22.92
N GLY A 66 21.90 6.78 -23.73
CA GLY A 66 23.34 6.59 -23.53
C GLY A 66 23.76 5.22 -23.00
N GLU A 67 22.83 4.40 -22.48
CA GLU A 67 23.20 3.21 -21.68
C GLU A 67 22.34 1.97 -22.00
N TYR A 68 21.08 2.13 -22.44
CA TYR A 68 20.17 1.04 -22.78
C TYR A 68 20.60 0.19 -24.00
N GLU A 69 21.03 0.83 -25.09
CA GLU A 69 21.41 0.16 -26.34
C GLU A 69 22.60 -0.80 -26.14
N SER A 70 23.54 -0.44 -25.24
CA SER A 70 24.70 -1.26 -24.90
C SER A 70 24.31 -2.52 -24.11
N LEU A 71 23.37 -2.38 -23.17
CA LEU A 71 22.84 -3.51 -22.40
C LEU A 71 22.01 -4.45 -23.28
N GLN A 72 21.13 -3.92 -24.13
CA GLN A 72 20.29 -4.73 -25.02
C GLN A 72 21.15 -5.59 -25.96
N LYS A 73 22.17 -5.00 -26.61
CA LYS A 73 23.08 -5.71 -27.52
C LYS A 73 23.77 -6.90 -26.84
N LYS A 74 24.28 -6.72 -25.61
CA LYS A 74 24.97 -7.79 -24.88
C LYS A 74 24.01 -8.83 -24.30
N ILE A 75 22.78 -8.47 -23.92
CA ILE A 75 21.73 -9.46 -23.56
C ILE A 75 21.43 -10.36 -24.76
N SER A 76 21.32 -9.80 -25.95
CA SER A 76 21.15 -10.58 -27.18
C SER A 76 22.36 -11.49 -27.45
N GLU A 77 23.59 -10.97 -27.33
CA GLU A 77 24.81 -11.78 -27.44
C GLU A 77 24.90 -12.89 -26.37
N ALA A 78 24.40 -12.65 -25.15
CA ALA A 78 24.35 -13.62 -24.06
C ALA A 78 23.39 -14.78 -24.36
N LEU A 79 22.22 -14.44 -24.91
CA LEU A 79 21.19 -15.40 -25.29
C LEU A 79 21.67 -16.28 -26.45
N GLU A 80 22.52 -15.75 -27.33
CA GLU A 80 23.13 -16.50 -28.44
C GLU A 80 24.34 -17.35 -28.00
N THR A 81 25.15 -16.86 -27.06
CA THR A 81 26.41 -17.53 -26.64
C THR A 81 26.26 -18.43 -25.41
N GLY A 82 25.13 -18.37 -24.70
CA GLY A 82 24.88 -19.12 -23.46
C GLY A 82 25.77 -18.71 -22.28
N LYS A 83 26.55 -17.63 -22.41
CA LYS A 83 27.40 -17.07 -21.35
C LYS A 83 26.85 -15.72 -20.92
N ALA A 84 26.49 -15.58 -19.64
CA ALA A 84 25.92 -14.35 -19.14
C ALA A 84 27.01 -13.24 -19.03
N PRO A 85 26.87 -12.09 -19.71
CA PRO A 85 27.80 -10.96 -19.63
C PRO A 85 27.75 -10.25 -18.26
N LEU A 86 26.77 -10.63 -17.44
CA LEU A 86 26.46 -10.04 -16.15
C LEU A 86 27.10 -10.80 -14.99
N ASP A 87 27.89 -11.87 -15.18
CA ASP A 87 28.37 -12.69 -14.06
C ASP A 87 29.20 -11.89 -13.04
N SER A 88 30.08 -10.97 -13.47
CA SER A 88 30.91 -10.19 -12.55
C SER A 88 30.16 -9.05 -11.84
N ILE A 89 29.19 -8.41 -12.52
CA ILE A 89 28.35 -7.35 -11.94
C ILE A 89 27.27 -7.97 -11.05
N SER A 90 26.67 -9.08 -11.48
CA SER A 90 25.75 -9.87 -10.67
C SER A 90 26.48 -10.37 -9.44
N GLN A 91 27.71 -10.85 -9.55
CA GLN A 91 28.49 -11.31 -8.40
C GLN A 91 28.87 -10.15 -7.46
N LYS A 92 29.34 -9.00 -7.95
CA LYS A 92 29.61 -7.81 -7.11
C LYS A 92 28.35 -7.20 -6.51
N ALA A 93 27.26 -7.18 -7.27
CA ALA A 93 25.96 -6.73 -6.80
C ALA A 93 25.43 -7.70 -5.76
N ILE A 94 25.53 -9.02 -5.97
CA ILE A 94 25.20 -10.04 -4.99
C ILE A 94 26.09 -9.87 -3.75
N GLU A 95 27.40 -9.65 -3.87
CA GLU A 95 28.30 -9.41 -2.74
C GLU A 95 27.94 -8.14 -1.97
N GLY A 96 27.56 -7.05 -2.65
CA GLY A 96 27.04 -5.82 -2.04
C GLY A 96 25.65 -5.98 -1.40
N PHE A 97 24.73 -6.71 -2.05
CA PHE A 97 23.39 -7.04 -1.54
C PHE A 97 23.44 -8.04 -0.40
N VAL A 98 24.50 -8.87 -0.34
CA VAL A 98 24.81 -9.81 0.74
C VAL A 98 25.66 -9.14 1.82
N TYR A 99 25.91 -7.82 1.75
CA TYR A 99 26.56 -7.10 2.85
C TYR A 99 25.82 -7.39 4.16
N ARG A 100 26.50 -8.16 5.01
CA ARG A 100 25.97 -8.64 6.27
C ARG A 100 26.88 -8.07 7.34
N SER A 101 26.46 -6.95 7.92
CA SER A 101 27.05 -6.54 9.20
C SER A 101 26.92 -7.70 10.19
N ALA A 102 27.97 -7.94 10.98
CA ALA A 102 27.93 -8.88 12.10
C ALA A 102 26.82 -8.52 13.11
N ASP A 103 26.45 -7.24 13.20
CA ASP A 103 25.31 -6.75 13.98
C ASP A 103 24.42 -5.82 13.13
N ILE A 104 23.18 -6.26 12.86
CA ILE A 104 22.18 -5.54 12.05
C ILE A 104 21.66 -4.28 12.77
N ARG A 105 21.83 -4.20 14.10
CA ARG A 105 21.41 -3.06 14.94
C ARG A 105 22.55 -2.11 15.27
N ASN A 106 23.80 -2.51 15.03
CA ASN A 106 24.99 -1.73 15.32
C ASN A 106 26.04 -1.86 14.21
N HIS A 107 26.00 -0.96 13.23
CA HIS A 107 26.94 -0.96 12.12
C HIS A 107 27.14 0.44 11.56
N SER A 108 28.34 0.69 11.03
CA SER A 108 28.66 1.93 10.33
C SER A 108 27.92 2.01 8.99
N SER A 109 27.87 3.23 8.41
CA SER A 109 27.38 3.42 7.06
C SER A 109 28.32 2.75 6.05
N VAL A 110 27.75 2.30 4.93
CA VAL A 110 28.45 1.77 3.77
C VAL A 110 27.93 2.51 2.56
N VAL A 111 28.84 3.08 1.78
CA VAL A 111 28.56 3.62 0.44
C VAL A 111 29.55 2.93 -0.48
N GLN A 112 29.04 2.15 -1.44
CA GLN A 112 29.87 1.38 -2.35
C GLN A 112 29.39 1.61 -3.77
N VAL A 113 30.30 2.10 -4.63
CA VAL A 113 30.05 2.17 -6.06
C VAL A 113 30.28 0.76 -6.64
N ILE A 114 29.18 0.07 -6.96
CA ILE A 114 29.23 -1.29 -7.54
C ILE A 114 29.66 -1.20 -9.00
N HIS A 115 29.12 -0.21 -9.72
CA HIS A 115 29.45 0.07 -11.11
C HIS A 115 29.51 1.59 -11.32
N GLU A 116 30.57 2.05 -11.98
CA GLU A 116 30.78 3.45 -12.36
C GLU A 116 30.83 3.54 -13.88
N ASN A 117 30.06 4.45 -14.47
CA ASN A 117 30.18 4.74 -15.88
C ASN A 117 31.37 5.68 -16.12
N LYS A 118 32.56 5.11 -16.34
CA LYS A 118 33.76 5.84 -16.73
C LYS A 118 33.74 6.14 -18.23
N LYS A 119 33.08 7.23 -18.62
CA LYS A 119 33.24 7.79 -19.98
C LYS A 119 34.72 8.12 -20.23
N GLY A 120 35.38 7.36 -21.12
CA GLY A 120 36.70 7.71 -21.65
C GLY A 120 37.77 6.61 -21.62
N GLU A 121 37.52 5.41 -21.08
CA GLU A 121 38.43 4.27 -21.28
C GLU A 121 37.91 3.42 -22.45
N GLU A 122 38.72 3.24 -23.48
CA GLU A 122 38.52 2.32 -24.62
C GLU A 122 38.57 0.84 -24.18
N ASN A 123 37.93 0.50 -23.07
CA ASN A 123 37.72 -0.88 -22.68
C ASN A 123 36.38 -1.33 -23.28
N GLU A 124 36.34 -2.53 -23.88
CA GLU A 124 35.17 -3.22 -24.46
C GLU A 124 34.04 -3.55 -23.43
N GLY A 125 33.98 -2.78 -22.33
CA GLY A 125 33.05 -2.91 -21.22
C GLY A 125 31.65 -2.38 -21.51
N VAL A 126 30.67 -2.86 -20.76
CA VAL A 126 29.25 -2.45 -20.85
C VAL A 126 29.10 -1.01 -20.35
N ASN A 127 28.43 -0.16 -21.12
CA ASN A 127 28.10 1.21 -20.67
C ASN A 127 26.83 1.18 -19.81
N LEU A 128 26.92 0.63 -18.59
CA LEU A 128 25.78 0.54 -17.67
C LEU A 128 25.61 1.80 -16.82
N PRO A 129 24.38 2.09 -16.38
CA PRO A 129 24.12 3.14 -15.41
C PRO A 129 24.92 2.95 -14.12
N HIS A 130 25.29 4.08 -13.50
CA HIS A 130 25.94 4.08 -12.19
C HIS A 130 25.08 3.32 -11.17
N LEU A 131 25.68 2.33 -10.52
CA LEU A 131 25.02 1.53 -9.47
C LEU A 131 25.75 1.76 -8.15
N ILE A 132 25.05 2.39 -7.21
CA ILE A 132 25.58 2.73 -5.88
C ILE A 132 24.77 1.99 -4.83
N TYR A 133 25.45 1.18 -4.02
CA TYR A 133 24.88 0.55 -2.84
C TYR A 133 25.09 1.43 -1.61
N VAL A 134 24.02 1.62 -0.84
CA VAL A 134 24.04 2.42 0.39
C VAL A 134 23.40 1.65 1.52
N ALA A 135 24.15 1.43 2.59
CA ALA A 135 23.64 1.01 3.89
C ALA A 135 23.83 2.16 4.88
N ARG A 136 22.74 2.67 5.46
CA ARG A 136 22.81 3.71 6.49
C ARG A 136 23.43 3.20 7.78
N GLU A 137 24.05 4.10 8.55
CA GLU A 137 24.54 3.76 9.88
C GLU A 137 23.37 3.40 10.82
N LYS A 138 23.55 2.36 11.65
CA LYS A 138 22.62 2.02 12.73
C LYS A 138 23.34 1.91 14.06
N ARG A 139 22.73 2.46 15.10
CA ARG A 139 23.16 2.34 16.50
C ARG A 139 21.95 1.95 17.37
N PRO A 140 22.12 1.14 18.43
CA PRO A 140 21.01 0.65 19.26
C PRO A 140 20.17 1.75 19.93
N MET A 141 20.79 2.88 20.27
CA MET A 141 20.16 3.98 21.03
C MET A 141 19.58 5.09 20.14
N VAL A 142 19.66 4.95 18.82
CA VAL A 142 19.21 5.97 17.86
C VAL A 142 18.00 5.44 17.10
N GLY A 143 16.93 6.25 17.01
CA GLY A 143 15.75 5.91 16.22
C GLY A 143 16.05 5.98 14.71
N HIS A 144 15.65 4.96 13.96
CA HIS A 144 15.96 4.83 12.53
C HIS A 144 14.81 5.18 11.59
N HIS A 145 13.61 5.46 12.10
CA HIS A 145 12.46 5.92 11.29
C HIS A 145 12.14 5.06 10.05
N TYR A 146 12.37 3.74 10.14
CA TYR A 146 12.03 2.74 9.10
C TYR A 146 12.39 3.19 7.67
N LYS A 147 11.44 3.16 6.74
CA LYS A 147 11.62 3.51 5.33
C LYS A 147 11.85 5.00 5.12
N ALA A 148 11.12 5.87 5.84
CA ALA A 148 11.32 7.33 5.78
C ALA A 148 12.78 7.73 6.05
N GLY A 149 13.40 7.13 7.07
CA GLY A 149 14.81 7.38 7.38
C GLY A 149 15.76 6.87 6.30
N ALA A 150 15.46 5.72 5.68
CA ALA A 150 16.28 5.19 4.60
C ALA A 150 16.19 6.09 3.36
N MET A 151 15.00 6.53 3.00
CA MET A 151 14.78 7.46 1.89
C MET A 151 15.51 8.80 2.09
N ASN A 152 15.48 9.36 3.31
CA ASN A 152 16.20 10.60 3.60
C ASN A 152 17.72 10.44 3.48
N VAL A 153 18.28 9.30 3.89
CA VAL A 153 19.69 8.98 3.65
C VAL A 153 19.98 8.89 2.15
N MET A 154 19.15 8.18 1.38
CA MET A 154 19.33 8.01 -0.06
C MET A 154 19.32 9.35 -0.79
N VAL A 155 18.36 10.23 -0.49
CA VAL A 155 18.28 11.58 -1.11
C VAL A 155 19.52 12.41 -0.79
N ARG A 156 20.05 12.33 0.44
CA ARG A 156 21.29 13.05 0.80
C ARG A 156 22.51 12.51 0.07
N VAL A 157 22.66 11.18 0.02
CA VAL A 157 23.78 10.54 -0.68
C VAL A 157 23.71 10.84 -2.19
N SER A 158 22.53 10.73 -2.81
CA SER A 158 22.29 11.13 -4.20
C SER A 158 22.69 12.58 -4.45
N GLY A 159 22.30 13.52 -3.57
CA GLY A 159 22.68 14.94 -3.67
C GLY A 159 24.19 15.21 -3.66
N ILE A 160 25.00 14.31 -3.08
CA ILE A 160 26.47 14.39 -3.10
C ILE A 160 27.06 13.69 -4.33
N MET A 161 26.57 12.49 -4.64
CA MET A 161 27.18 11.60 -5.64
C MET A 161 26.85 12.00 -7.08
N THR A 162 25.60 12.37 -7.35
CA THR A 162 25.06 12.57 -8.72
C THR A 162 24.30 13.88 -8.86
N ASN A 163 23.61 14.33 -7.80
CA ASN A 163 22.81 15.55 -7.73
C ASN A 163 21.79 15.67 -8.88
N ALA A 164 21.08 14.57 -9.17
CA ALA A 164 20.05 14.56 -10.21
C ALA A 164 18.83 15.43 -9.80
N PRO A 165 18.24 16.20 -10.74
CA PRO A 165 17.07 17.04 -10.46
C PRO A 165 15.77 16.24 -10.29
N TYR A 166 15.71 14.99 -10.76
CA TYR A 166 14.56 14.11 -10.61
C TYR A 166 14.95 12.82 -9.89
N ILE A 167 14.07 12.39 -8.99
CA ILE A 167 14.23 11.14 -8.24
C ILE A 167 12.99 10.27 -8.50
N LEU A 168 13.23 9.05 -9.00
CA LEU A 168 12.22 8.01 -9.11
C LEU A 168 12.36 7.04 -7.93
N ASN A 169 11.34 6.93 -7.09
CA ASN A 169 11.34 6.03 -5.94
C ASN A 169 10.57 4.75 -6.26
N LEU A 170 11.19 3.59 -6.04
CA LEU A 170 10.61 2.26 -6.29
C LEU A 170 10.76 1.36 -5.07
N ASP A 171 9.77 0.50 -4.86
CA ASP A 171 9.89 -0.61 -3.91
C ASP A 171 10.63 -1.80 -4.54
N CYS A 172 11.30 -2.61 -3.71
CA CYS A 172 12.05 -3.78 -4.16
C CYS A 172 11.22 -4.90 -4.83
N ASP A 173 9.90 -4.80 -4.83
CA ASP A 173 8.97 -5.71 -5.51
C ASP A 173 8.30 -5.08 -6.73
N MET A 174 8.61 -3.81 -7.04
CA MET A 174 8.18 -3.15 -8.26
C MET A 174 9.18 -3.50 -9.36
N HIS A 175 8.73 -4.15 -10.41
CA HIS A 175 9.51 -4.30 -11.62
C HIS A 175 8.75 -3.66 -12.78
N GLU A 176 9.51 -3.12 -13.71
CA GLU A 176 8.93 -2.73 -14.98
C GLU A 176 8.54 -3.99 -15.75
N SER A 177 7.40 -3.96 -16.43
CA SER A 177 6.95 -5.04 -17.29
C SER A 177 7.90 -5.17 -18.49
N LEU A 178 8.98 -5.94 -18.33
CA LEU A 178 9.94 -6.25 -19.39
C LEU A 178 9.23 -6.85 -20.62
N ARG A 179 8.11 -7.59 -20.43
CA ARG A 179 7.33 -8.17 -21.52
C ARG A 179 6.60 -7.16 -22.41
N SER A 180 6.25 -5.97 -21.90
CA SER A 180 5.56 -4.94 -22.71
C SER A 180 6.51 -3.99 -23.43
N THR A 181 7.76 -3.90 -22.98
CA THR A 181 8.78 -2.97 -23.48
C THR A 181 9.58 -3.56 -24.65
N PHE A 182 9.85 -4.87 -24.66
CA PHE A 182 10.71 -5.47 -25.69
C PHE A 182 10.00 -6.03 -26.93
N GLY A 183 8.70 -6.35 -26.87
CA GLY A 183 7.99 -6.95 -28.03
C GLY A 183 8.71 -8.16 -28.66
N GLU A 184 8.26 -8.64 -29.82
CA GLU A 184 8.88 -9.79 -30.55
C GLU A 184 9.67 -9.36 -31.81
N SER A 185 9.99 -8.07 -31.99
CA SER A 185 10.48 -7.57 -33.29
C SER A 185 11.99 -7.30 -33.32
N SER A 186 12.71 -8.18 -34.02
CA SER A 186 14.13 -8.06 -34.40
C SER A 186 14.43 -6.92 -35.38
N THR A 187 13.42 -6.21 -35.89
CA THR A 187 13.55 -5.19 -36.93
C THR A 187 13.69 -3.76 -36.41
N LEU A 188 13.46 -3.52 -35.11
CA LEU A 188 13.66 -2.20 -34.47
C LEU A 188 15.11 -1.97 -34.01
N VAL A 189 15.94 -3.01 -34.10
CA VAL A 189 17.38 -3.00 -33.80
C VAL A 189 18.22 -2.39 -34.94
N ALA A 190 17.63 -2.14 -36.11
CA ALA A 190 18.36 -1.72 -37.31
C ALA A 190 18.47 -0.19 -37.51
N SER A 191 18.04 0.64 -36.56
CA SER A 191 18.06 2.11 -36.72
C SER A 191 18.99 2.84 -35.76
N THR A 192 20.13 2.24 -35.41
CA THR A 192 21.20 2.85 -34.60
C THR A 192 22.41 3.18 -35.47
N GLN A 193 22.31 4.30 -36.20
CA GLN A 193 23.48 5.07 -36.57
C GLN A 193 23.15 6.53 -36.32
N THR A 194 23.92 7.15 -35.41
CA THR A 194 24.50 8.51 -35.54
C THR A 194 24.51 9.29 -34.20
N ILE A 195 25.73 9.40 -33.67
CA ILE A 195 26.37 10.52 -32.97
C ILE A 195 26.15 10.72 -31.45
N MET A 196 27.25 10.43 -30.76
CA MET A 196 27.73 10.99 -29.50
C MET A 196 27.81 12.52 -29.54
N ARG A 197 27.29 13.21 -28.51
CA ARG A 197 28.04 14.28 -27.84
C ARG A 197 27.41 14.66 -26.49
N ASP A 198 28.32 14.77 -25.55
CA ASP A 198 28.18 15.00 -24.11
C ASP A 198 27.57 16.37 -23.76
N THR A 199 26.91 16.48 -22.60
CA THR A 199 27.35 17.36 -21.49
C THR A 199 26.42 17.19 -20.28
N GLY A 200 26.92 16.61 -19.19
CA GLY A 200 26.33 16.66 -17.85
C GLY A 200 27.33 17.28 -16.88
N PHE A 201 26.86 18.21 -16.05
CA PHE A 201 27.67 19.01 -15.11
C PHE A 201 28.31 18.11 -14.04
N LYS A 202 29.65 18.07 -13.98
CA LYS A 202 30.41 17.33 -12.95
C LYS A 202 30.77 18.23 -11.78
N ILE A 203 30.53 17.78 -10.56
CA ILE A 203 31.19 18.34 -9.37
C ILE A 203 32.64 17.86 -9.43
N HIS A 204 33.58 18.79 -9.63
CA HIS A 204 35.02 18.50 -9.68
C HIS A 204 35.58 18.27 -8.27
N SER A 205 35.41 17.08 -7.74
CA SER A 205 36.07 16.59 -6.52
C SER A 205 36.60 15.17 -6.74
N SER A 206 37.67 14.78 -6.02
CA SER A 206 38.20 13.42 -6.16
C SER A 206 37.15 12.38 -5.71
N PRO A 207 37.03 11.23 -6.38
CA PRO A 207 36.06 10.19 -6.01
C PRO A 207 36.13 9.79 -4.53
N SER A 208 37.33 9.74 -3.96
CA SER A 208 37.58 9.46 -2.54
C SER A 208 36.98 10.49 -1.57
N LEU A 209 36.97 11.78 -1.95
CA LEU A 209 36.37 12.85 -1.14
C LEU A 209 34.84 12.79 -1.18
N LEU A 210 34.26 12.43 -2.33
CA LEU A 210 32.82 12.25 -2.48
C LEU A 210 32.30 11.07 -1.65
N GLU A 211 33.02 9.95 -1.64
CA GLU A 211 32.68 8.79 -0.82
C GLU A 211 32.77 9.11 0.69
N GLU A 212 33.78 9.86 1.13
CA GLU A 212 33.90 10.27 2.53
C GLU A 212 32.74 11.19 2.97
N GLU A 213 32.37 12.16 2.13
CA GLU A 213 31.22 13.03 2.39
C GLU A 213 29.88 12.27 2.33
N ALA A 214 29.74 11.31 1.40
CA ALA A 214 28.59 10.42 1.33
C ALA A 214 28.42 9.59 2.62
N LEU A 215 29.53 9.10 3.20
CA LEU A 215 29.53 8.39 4.48
C LEU A 215 29.09 9.30 5.64
N LYS A 216 29.51 10.58 5.65
CA LYS A 216 29.10 11.57 6.65
C LYS A 216 27.60 11.84 6.61
N VAL A 217 27.02 12.06 5.42
CA VAL A 217 25.57 12.34 5.28
C VAL A 217 24.69 11.11 5.51
N ALA A 218 25.27 9.91 5.46
CA ALA A 218 24.63 8.64 5.80
C ALA A 218 24.70 8.27 7.30
N SER A 219 25.33 9.11 8.14
CA SER A 219 25.41 8.88 9.59
C SER A 219 24.05 9.02 10.27
N CYS A 220 23.83 8.19 11.30
CA CYS A 220 22.62 8.23 12.13
C CYS A 220 22.52 9.52 12.97
N THR A 221 23.62 10.25 13.16
CA THR A 221 23.63 11.50 13.95
C THR A 221 23.36 12.74 13.10
N TYR A 222 23.40 12.64 11.78
CA TYR A 222 23.24 13.75 10.84
C TYR A 222 21.91 14.52 11.03
N GLU A 223 20.87 13.82 11.52
CA GLU A 223 19.52 14.37 11.66
C GLU A 223 19.24 15.02 13.02
N THR A 224 20.14 14.83 14.01
CA THR A 224 19.90 15.19 15.43
C THR A 224 19.58 16.67 15.64
N ARG A 225 20.17 17.56 14.83
CA ARG A 225 20.02 19.02 14.94
C ARG A 225 19.63 19.68 13.62
N THR A 226 18.98 18.94 12.75
CA THR A 226 18.55 19.44 11.44
C THR A 226 17.04 19.37 11.30
N ALA A 227 16.53 19.94 10.21
CA ALA A 227 15.12 19.92 9.86
C ALA A 227 14.71 18.63 9.11
N TRP A 228 15.65 17.70 8.87
CA TRP A 228 15.39 16.43 8.21
C TRP A 228 14.38 15.59 9.00
N GLY A 229 13.43 15.00 8.28
CA GLY A 229 12.36 14.21 8.91
C GLY A 229 11.24 15.04 9.55
N LYS A 230 11.46 16.33 9.80
CA LYS A 230 10.49 17.23 10.44
C LYS A 230 9.85 18.17 9.43
N GLU A 231 10.68 18.78 8.59
CA GLU A 231 10.26 19.76 7.57
C GLU A 231 10.87 19.46 6.20
N VAL A 232 12.01 18.77 6.16
CA VAL A 232 12.77 18.45 4.95
C VAL A 232 12.80 16.95 4.72
N GLY A 233 12.65 16.54 3.47
CA GLY A 233 12.62 15.14 3.05
C GLY A 233 11.31 14.43 3.41
N TRP A 234 11.40 13.12 3.58
CA TRP A 234 10.34 12.25 4.06
C TRP A 234 10.03 12.53 5.53
N ILE A 235 8.77 12.79 5.83
CA ILE A 235 8.31 13.24 7.14
C ILE A 235 8.10 12.06 8.10
N TYR A 236 8.64 12.18 9.31
CA TYR A 236 8.60 11.14 10.35
C TYR A 236 7.36 11.26 11.22
N GLY A 237 7.10 10.19 11.99
CA GLY A 237 6.09 10.18 13.06
C GLY A 237 4.77 9.52 12.70
N THR A 238 4.68 8.86 11.54
CA THR A 238 3.55 8.01 11.16
C THR A 238 4.03 6.76 10.43
N THR A 239 3.22 5.69 10.45
CA THR A 239 3.45 4.48 9.65
C THR A 239 3.09 4.62 8.16
N VAL A 240 2.51 5.76 7.77
CA VAL A 240 2.21 6.14 6.37
C VAL A 240 2.93 7.44 6.03
N GLU A 241 4.27 7.39 6.08
CA GLU A 241 5.13 8.55 5.82
C GLU A 241 4.93 9.14 4.43
N ASP A 242 4.49 8.32 3.47
CA ASP A 242 4.18 8.69 2.09
C ASP A 242 3.02 9.69 2.02
N VAL A 243 1.91 9.39 2.70
CA VAL A 243 0.74 10.27 2.78
C VAL A 243 1.10 11.56 3.51
N MET A 244 1.84 11.48 4.62
CA MET A 244 2.26 12.65 5.39
C MET A 244 3.21 13.55 4.58
N THR A 245 4.16 12.97 3.87
CA THR A 245 5.12 13.70 3.02
C THR A 245 4.38 14.37 1.86
N GLY A 246 3.47 13.67 1.19
CA GLY A 246 2.63 14.25 0.14
C GLY A 246 1.78 15.42 0.64
N LEU A 247 1.16 15.28 1.82
CA LEU A 247 0.41 16.36 2.47
C LEU A 247 1.31 17.57 2.74
N LYS A 248 2.52 17.35 3.25
CA LYS A 248 3.50 18.42 3.50
C LYS A 248 3.92 19.13 2.21
N VAL A 249 4.25 18.38 1.16
CA VAL A 249 4.62 18.94 -0.16
C VAL A 249 3.49 19.81 -0.72
N HIS A 250 2.25 19.33 -0.69
CA HIS A 250 1.09 20.12 -1.11
C HIS A 250 0.82 21.33 -0.21
N SER A 251 1.11 21.25 1.09
CA SER A 251 1.01 22.40 2.00
C SER A 251 1.99 23.53 1.68
N LEU A 252 3.06 23.24 0.93
CA LEU A 252 4.02 24.21 0.42
C LEU A 252 3.59 24.82 -0.94
N GLY A 253 2.43 24.42 -1.49
CA GLY A 253 1.89 24.96 -2.74
C GLY A 253 2.29 24.19 -4.00
N TRP A 254 2.92 23.03 -3.87
CA TRP A 254 3.23 22.16 -5.01
C TRP A 254 1.99 21.45 -5.54
N ASN A 255 2.01 21.10 -6.83
CA ASN A 255 0.97 20.31 -7.49
C ASN A 255 1.52 18.93 -7.87
N SER A 256 0.70 17.89 -7.72
CA SER A 256 0.97 16.53 -8.22
C SER A 256 0.21 16.25 -9.50
N ILE A 257 0.79 15.44 -10.39
CA ILE A 257 0.13 14.93 -11.60
C ILE A 257 -0.06 13.41 -11.45
N TYR A 258 -1.25 12.93 -11.76
CA TYR A 258 -1.55 11.50 -11.86
C TYR A 258 -1.72 11.14 -13.33
N TYR A 259 -0.92 10.19 -13.80
CA TYR A 259 -0.93 9.75 -15.20
C TYR A 259 -1.12 8.23 -15.24
N VAL A 260 -2.09 7.79 -16.04
CA VAL A 260 -2.36 6.37 -16.29
C VAL A 260 -1.89 6.04 -17.70
N PRO A 261 -0.78 5.30 -17.87
CA PRO A 261 -0.35 4.86 -19.19
C PRO A 261 -1.29 3.78 -19.76
N GLU A 262 -1.31 3.64 -21.09
CA GLU A 262 -2.13 2.62 -21.77
C GLU A 262 -1.75 1.19 -21.35
N LYS A 263 -0.46 0.98 -21.05
CA LYS A 263 0.07 -0.27 -20.49
C LYS A 263 0.59 0.00 -19.08
N PRO A 264 0.30 -0.85 -18.08
CA PRO A 264 0.88 -0.72 -16.75
C PRO A 264 2.41 -0.74 -16.81
N THR A 265 3.03 0.37 -16.41
CA THR A 265 4.49 0.53 -16.44
C THR A 265 5.15 -0.01 -15.17
N PHE A 266 4.48 0.06 -14.03
CA PHE A 266 4.98 -0.42 -12.75
C PHE A 266 4.12 -1.57 -12.23
N MET A 267 4.69 -2.76 -12.11
CA MET A 267 4.01 -3.94 -11.58
C MET A 267 4.66 -4.37 -10.27
N GLY A 268 3.89 -4.27 -9.19
CA GLY A 268 4.29 -4.71 -7.85
C GLY A 268 3.72 -6.08 -7.48
N ARG A 269 4.22 -6.69 -6.40
CA ARG A 269 3.57 -7.85 -5.78
C ARG A 269 2.54 -7.39 -4.76
N THR A 270 1.39 -8.06 -4.75
CA THR A 270 0.38 -7.90 -3.69
C THR A 270 0.54 -9.01 -2.65
N PRO A 271 0.06 -8.81 -1.40
CA PRO A 271 0.00 -9.89 -0.42
C PRO A 271 -0.78 -11.09 -0.98
N VAL A 272 -0.18 -12.27 -0.88
CA VAL A 272 -0.74 -13.51 -1.45
C VAL A 272 -1.92 -14.05 -0.61
N ASN A 273 -1.95 -13.72 0.68
CA ASN A 273 -2.96 -14.21 1.61
C ASN A 273 -3.69 -13.05 2.32
N SER A 274 -4.93 -13.31 2.76
CA SER A 274 -5.76 -12.30 3.42
C SER A 274 -5.22 -11.84 4.79
N PRO A 275 -4.63 -12.71 5.65
CA PRO A 275 -4.02 -12.26 6.91
C PRO A 275 -2.99 -11.14 6.72
N ASP A 276 -2.06 -11.32 5.78
CA ASP A 276 -1.00 -10.34 5.49
C ASP A 276 -1.60 -9.03 4.94
N ALA A 277 -2.60 -9.13 4.06
CA ALA A 277 -3.34 -7.97 3.55
C ALA A 277 -4.05 -7.20 4.68
N LEU A 278 -4.69 -7.89 5.62
CA LEU A 278 -5.37 -7.24 6.76
C LEU A 278 -4.39 -6.57 7.72
N VAL A 279 -3.22 -7.16 7.97
CA VAL A 279 -2.15 -6.53 8.78
C VAL A 279 -1.61 -5.28 8.08
N GLN A 280 -1.42 -5.34 6.74
CA GLN A 280 -1.02 -4.17 5.97
C GLN A 280 -2.06 -3.05 6.04
N LEU A 281 -3.35 -3.37 5.96
CA LEU A 281 -4.44 -2.40 6.08
C LEU A 281 -4.59 -1.86 7.51
N GLN A 282 -4.30 -2.66 8.54
CA GLN A 282 -4.24 -2.18 9.92
C GLN A 282 -3.11 -1.15 10.06
N ARG A 283 -1.91 -1.47 9.56
CA ARG A 283 -0.77 -0.53 9.58
C ARG A 283 -1.09 0.78 8.88
N GLY A 284 -1.76 0.72 7.72
CA GLY A 284 -2.24 1.90 7.01
C GLY A 284 -3.28 2.69 7.82
N GLY A 285 -4.22 1.99 8.46
CA GLY A 285 -5.24 2.58 9.33
C GLY A 285 -4.63 3.31 10.54
N THR A 286 -3.67 2.70 11.22
CA THR A 286 -2.94 3.30 12.35
C THR A 286 -2.26 4.59 11.90
N GLY A 287 -1.55 4.56 10.78
CA GLY A 287 -0.83 5.72 10.27
C GLY A 287 -1.76 6.88 9.88
N LEU A 288 -2.87 6.59 9.21
CA LEU A 288 -3.88 7.59 8.85
C LEU A 288 -4.49 8.26 10.09
N LEU A 289 -4.76 7.49 11.15
CA LEU A 289 -5.24 8.03 12.43
C LEU A 289 -4.18 8.88 13.14
N GLU A 290 -2.90 8.49 13.08
CA GLU A 290 -1.80 9.31 13.59
C GLU A 290 -1.73 10.66 12.87
N ILE A 291 -1.90 10.68 11.54
CA ILE A 291 -2.01 11.94 10.79
C ILE A 291 -3.23 12.74 11.26
N PHE A 292 -4.39 12.09 11.40
CA PHE A 292 -5.64 12.73 11.80
C PHE A 292 -5.54 13.50 13.13
N ILE A 293 -4.84 12.94 14.13
CA ILE A 293 -4.64 13.57 15.45
C ILE A 293 -3.40 14.48 15.53
N SER A 294 -2.49 14.40 14.55
CA SER A 294 -1.25 15.17 14.56
C SER A 294 -1.48 16.67 14.30
N LYS A 295 -0.45 17.48 14.55
CA LYS A 295 -0.43 18.91 14.16
C LYS A 295 -0.54 19.12 12.65
N SER A 296 -0.15 18.13 11.86
CA SER A 296 -0.23 18.16 10.39
C SER A 296 -1.62 17.79 9.86
N SER A 297 -2.57 17.47 10.75
CA SER A 297 -3.92 17.05 10.38
C SER A 297 -4.55 17.99 9.34
N PRO A 298 -5.14 17.47 8.25
CA PRO A 298 -5.84 18.31 7.28
C PRO A 298 -7.10 18.97 7.87
N PHE A 299 -7.56 18.53 9.04
CA PHE A 299 -8.70 19.09 9.76
C PHE A 299 -8.30 20.24 10.71
N LEU A 300 -7.25 20.05 11.51
CA LEU A 300 -6.81 20.98 12.57
C LEU A 300 -5.62 21.87 12.16
N GLY A 301 -4.85 21.45 11.16
CA GLY A 301 -3.58 22.08 10.77
C GLY A 301 -3.75 23.34 9.92
N MET A 302 -2.79 24.27 10.05
CA MET A 302 -2.68 25.48 9.23
C MET A 302 -2.16 25.15 7.82
N ASN A 303 -2.94 24.41 7.03
CA ASN A 303 -2.60 24.06 5.65
C ASN A 303 -3.01 25.16 4.65
N ARG A 304 -2.51 26.38 4.87
CA ARG A 304 -2.99 27.61 4.21
C ARG A 304 -2.92 27.59 2.68
N HIS A 305 -1.99 26.85 2.10
CA HIS A 305 -1.83 26.78 0.63
C HIS A 305 -2.57 25.62 -0.04
N ILE A 306 -3.19 24.70 0.73
CA ILE A 306 -3.96 23.59 0.14
C ILE A 306 -5.38 24.07 -0.19
N PRO A 307 -5.82 23.99 -1.47
CA PRO A 307 -7.19 24.30 -1.87
C PRO A 307 -8.22 23.49 -1.10
N LEU A 308 -9.39 24.07 -0.83
CA LEU A 308 -10.44 23.44 -0.02
C LEU A 308 -10.80 22.02 -0.50
N ARG A 309 -10.96 21.83 -1.81
CA ARG A 309 -11.31 20.52 -2.40
C ARG A 309 -10.24 19.47 -2.12
N GLN A 310 -8.97 19.81 -2.35
CA GLN A 310 -7.85 18.92 -2.06
C GLN A 310 -7.73 18.64 -0.56
N ARG A 311 -8.00 19.64 0.29
CA ARG A 311 -8.07 19.44 1.75
C ARG A 311 -9.18 18.46 2.13
N MET A 312 -10.37 18.57 1.54
CA MET A 312 -11.48 17.63 1.78
C MET A 312 -11.12 16.19 1.40
N VAL A 313 -10.35 16.00 0.32
CA VAL A 313 -9.82 14.68 -0.07
C VAL A 313 -8.85 14.14 0.98
N TYR A 314 -7.95 14.96 1.49
CA TYR A 314 -7.07 14.55 2.59
C TYR A 314 -7.85 14.22 3.87
N VAL A 315 -8.86 15.03 4.24
CA VAL A 315 -9.75 14.75 5.38
C VAL A 315 -10.47 13.41 5.18
N TYR A 316 -11.00 13.16 3.98
CA TYR A 316 -11.63 11.89 3.66
C TYR A 316 -10.67 10.72 3.85
N LEU A 317 -9.44 10.82 3.36
CA LEU A 317 -8.45 9.76 3.51
C LEU A 317 -8.13 9.45 4.98
N VAL A 318 -7.85 10.48 5.79
CA VAL A 318 -7.40 10.28 7.19
C VAL A 318 -8.53 9.86 8.14
N ILE A 319 -9.80 10.13 7.80
CA ILE A 319 -10.94 9.78 8.64
C ILE A 319 -11.39 8.32 8.47
N TRP A 320 -10.96 7.62 7.41
CA TRP A 320 -11.41 6.25 7.11
C TRP A 320 -11.39 5.30 8.31
N PRO A 321 -10.31 5.22 9.10
CA PRO A 321 -10.27 4.22 10.17
C PRO A 321 -11.20 4.59 11.35
N THR A 322 -11.56 5.87 11.50
CA THR A 322 -12.54 6.30 12.51
C THR A 322 -13.96 5.80 12.20
N CYS A 323 -14.25 5.49 10.93
CA CYS A 323 -15.52 4.90 10.53
C CYS A 323 -15.70 3.46 11.04
N SER A 324 -14.64 2.81 11.54
CA SER A 324 -14.71 1.44 12.08
C SER A 324 -15.70 1.29 13.24
N VAL A 325 -15.69 2.24 14.19
CA VAL A 325 -16.58 2.24 15.36
C VAL A 325 -18.05 2.37 14.98
N PRO A 326 -18.49 3.42 14.24
CA PRO A 326 -19.89 3.50 13.83
C PRO A 326 -20.29 2.31 12.95
N THR A 327 -19.42 1.85 12.05
CA THR A 327 -19.70 0.64 11.26
C THR A 327 -19.95 -0.56 12.18
N LEU A 328 -19.08 -0.83 13.16
CA LEU A 328 -19.28 -1.92 14.10
C LEU A 328 -20.63 -1.82 14.85
N CYS A 329 -21.03 -0.61 15.26
CA CYS A 329 -22.35 -0.38 15.86
C CYS A 329 -23.49 -0.70 14.88
N TYR A 330 -23.42 -0.20 13.65
CA TYR A 330 -24.48 -0.40 12.64
C TYR A 330 -24.63 -1.86 12.19
N VAL A 331 -23.59 -2.68 12.27
CA VAL A 331 -23.65 -4.09 11.83
C VAL A 331 -24.14 -5.03 12.94
N ILE A 332 -24.09 -4.59 14.19
CA ILE A 332 -24.65 -5.30 15.35
C ILE A 332 -26.09 -4.84 15.62
N LEU A 333 -26.42 -3.59 15.29
CA LEU A 333 -27.73 -2.98 15.56
C LEU A 333 -28.94 -3.79 15.06
N PRO A 334 -28.95 -4.37 13.84
CA PRO A 334 -30.06 -5.21 13.37
C PRO A 334 -30.30 -6.43 14.28
N ALA A 335 -29.24 -7.12 14.67
CA ALA A 335 -29.34 -8.27 15.56
C ALA A 335 -29.83 -7.87 16.95
N PHE A 336 -29.35 -6.75 17.49
CA PHE A 336 -29.82 -6.25 18.78
C PHE A 336 -31.29 -5.80 18.74
N SER A 337 -31.71 -5.16 17.66
CA SER A 337 -33.10 -4.76 17.41
C SER A 337 -34.04 -5.96 17.41
N LEU A 338 -33.65 -7.02 16.70
CA LEU A 338 -34.40 -8.27 16.60
C LEU A 338 -34.46 -9.04 17.94
N LEU A 339 -33.43 -8.95 18.77
CA LEU A 339 -33.42 -9.56 20.10
C LEU A 339 -34.25 -8.80 21.12
N SER A 340 -34.22 -7.47 21.05
CA SER A 340 -34.96 -6.60 21.97
C SER A 340 -36.43 -6.41 21.59
N GLY A 341 -36.83 -6.81 20.37
CA GLY A 341 -38.16 -6.55 19.81
C GLY A 341 -38.43 -5.07 19.55
N LYS A 342 -37.42 -4.20 19.64
CA LYS A 342 -37.53 -2.75 19.39
C LYS A 342 -37.04 -2.43 17.98
N SER A 343 -37.92 -1.89 17.15
CA SER A 343 -37.57 -1.50 15.77
C SER A 343 -36.92 -0.13 15.71
N PHE A 344 -35.90 0.00 14.87
CA PHE A 344 -35.29 1.29 14.52
C PHE A 344 -35.66 1.74 13.10
N LEU A 345 -36.28 0.86 12.30
CA LEU A 345 -36.82 1.19 10.99
C LEU A 345 -38.36 1.25 11.03
N PRO A 346 -38.99 2.02 10.13
CA PRO A 346 -40.43 1.99 9.96
C PRO A 346 -40.92 0.57 9.66
N LYS A 347 -42.06 0.19 10.24
CA LYS A 347 -42.72 -1.07 9.88
C LYS A 347 -43.22 -1.00 8.43
N ILE A 348 -43.40 -2.14 7.77
CA ILE A 348 -43.85 -2.21 6.36
C ILE A 348 -45.19 -1.50 6.11
N GLN A 349 -46.04 -1.39 7.13
CA GLN A 349 -47.33 -0.70 7.04
C GLN A 349 -47.20 0.84 7.05
N ASP A 350 -46.06 1.35 7.52
CA ASP A 350 -45.78 2.78 7.53
C ASP A 350 -45.39 3.24 6.12
N PRO A 351 -46.07 4.24 5.54
CA PRO A 351 -45.68 4.84 4.25
C PRO A 351 -44.20 5.27 4.19
N ASN A 352 -43.61 5.65 5.32
CA ASN A 352 -42.19 6.03 5.42
C ASN A 352 -41.24 4.87 5.10
N PHE A 353 -41.69 3.61 5.19
CA PHE A 353 -40.90 2.45 4.78
C PHE A 353 -40.47 2.54 3.31
N ALA A 354 -41.35 3.06 2.43
CA ALA A 354 -41.04 3.25 1.02
C ALA A 354 -39.88 4.23 0.80
N ILE A 355 -39.76 5.26 1.65
CA ILE A 355 -38.66 6.24 1.59
C ILE A 355 -37.33 5.54 1.88
N VAL A 356 -37.29 4.70 2.92
CA VAL A 356 -36.09 3.93 3.31
C VAL A 356 -35.65 3.00 2.17
N VAL A 357 -36.61 2.29 1.55
CA VAL A 357 -36.34 1.41 0.40
C VAL A 357 -35.82 2.22 -0.79
N ALA A 358 -36.45 3.34 -1.12
CA ALA A 358 -36.02 4.20 -2.22
C ALA A 358 -34.60 4.77 -2.01
N MET A 359 -34.27 5.17 -0.77
CA MET A 359 -32.92 5.61 -0.42
C MET A 359 -31.89 4.48 -0.58
N PHE A 360 -32.21 3.27 -0.12
CA PHE A 360 -31.33 2.11 -0.29
C PHE A 360 -31.07 1.81 -1.77
N LEU A 361 -32.14 1.70 -2.57
CA LEU A 361 -32.04 1.38 -4.00
C LEU A 361 -31.30 2.46 -4.78
N SER A 362 -31.54 3.74 -4.49
CA SER A 362 -30.86 4.85 -5.19
C SER A 362 -29.36 4.91 -4.86
N LEU A 363 -28.97 4.77 -3.60
CA LEU A 363 -27.56 4.81 -3.19
C LEU A 363 -26.76 3.63 -3.78
N TYR A 364 -27.27 2.42 -3.64
CA TYR A 364 -26.60 1.22 -4.16
C TYR A 364 -26.67 1.15 -5.69
N GLY A 365 -27.79 1.56 -6.29
CA GLY A 365 -27.94 1.65 -7.73
C GLY A 365 -26.95 2.63 -8.36
N PHE A 366 -26.79 3.82 -7.76
CA PHE A 366 -25.80 4.80 -8.19
C PHE A 366 -24.37 4.24 -8.09
N LYS A 367 -24.02 3.60 -6.98
CA LYS A 367 -22.67 3.03 -6.79
C LYS A 367 -22.35 1.88 -7.74
N ILE A 368 -23.32 1.01 -8.04
CA ILE A 368 -23.13 -0.06 -9.04
C ILE A 368 -22.97 0.55 -10.44
N LEU A 369 -23.80 1.54 -10.79
CA LEU A 369 -23.72 2.22 -12.07
C LEU A 369 -22.37 2.93 -12.26
N GLU A 370 -21.90 3.64 -11.23
CA GLU A 370 -20.57 4.28 -11.20
C GLU A 370 -19.45 3.26 -11.47
N HIS A 371 -19.48 2.08 -10.84
CA HIS A 371 -18.49 1.02 -11.10
C HIS A 371 -18.53 0.52 -12.55
N ILE A 372 -19.73 0.28 -13.09
CA ILE A 372 -19.90 -0.21 -14.46
C ILE A 372 -19.42 0.83 -15.48
N LEU A 373 -19.73 2.11 -15.26
CA LEU A 373 -19.30 3.21 -16.15
C LEU A 373 -17.78 3.40 -16.15
N ASN A 374 -17.11 3.06 -15.04
CA ASN A 374 -15.65 3.05 -14.94
C ASN A 374 -14.99 1.76 -15.48
N GLY A 375 -15.77 0.87 -16.13
CA GLY A 375 -15.26 -0.36 -16.72
C GLY A 375 -15.06 -1.52 -15.74
N CYS A 376 -15.52 -1.38 -14.50
CA CYS A 376 -15.47 -2.46 -13.51
C CYS A 376 -16.69 -3.39 -13.60
N SER A 377 -16.49 -4.66 -13.30
CA SER A 377 -17.53 -5.67 -13.21
C SER A 377 -18.36 -5.54 -11.92
N THR A 378 -19.59 -6.05 -11.96
CA THR A 378 -20.46 -6.16 -10.77
C THR A 378 -19.88 -7.07 -9.69
N ARG A 379 -19.07 -8.07 -10.09
CA ARG A 379 -18.35 -8.95 -9.16
C ARG A 379 -17.27 -8.19 -8.40
N GLU A 380 -16.50 -7.34 -9.07
CA GLU A 380 -15.49 -6.48 -8.43
C GLU A 380 -16.13 -5.49 -7.47
N TRP A 381 -17.24 -4.86 -7.87
CA TRP A 381 -18.03 -4.01 -6.98
C TRP A 381 -18.45 -4.76 -5.71
N LEU A 382 -19.03 -5.96 -5.87
CA LEU A 382 -19.49 -6.76 -4.74
C LEU A 382 -18.33 -7.19 -3.83
N ASN A 383 -17.18 -7.57 -4.40
CA ASN A 383 -15.99 -7.90 -3.64
C ASN A 383 -15.46 -6.68 -2.86
N ASN A 384 -15.47 -5.49 -3.48
CA ASN A 384 -15.07 -4.25 -2.82
C ASN A 384 -15.99 -3.91 -1.63
N GLN A 385 -17.31 -4.08 -1.78
CA GLN A 385 -18.26 -3.88 -0.67
C GLN A 385 -17.96 -4.82 0.50
N ARG A 386 -17.75 -6.12 0.21
CA ARG A 386 -17.39 -7.12 1.23
C ARG A 386 -16.10 -6.79 1.93
N MET A 387 -15.06 -6.44 1.17
CA MET A 387 -13.75 -6.12 1.73
C MET A 387 -13.79 -4.85 2.56
N TRP A 388 -14.49 -3.81 2.12
CA TRP A 388 -14.69 -2.59 2.92
C TRP A 388 -15.32 -2.91 4.29
N PHE A 389 -16.34 -3.78 4.29
CA PHE A 389 -17.02 -4.21 5.50
C PHE A 389 -16.10 -5.00 6.43
N ILE A 390 -15.40 -6.00 5.89
CA ILE A 390 -14.45 -6.85 6.63
C ILE A 390 -13.34 -6.00 7.24
N VAL A 391 -12.69 -5.15 6.45
CA VAL A 391 -11.57 -4.30 6.88
C VAL A 391 -12.00 -3.31 7.95
N SER A 392 -13.20 -2.72 7.80
CA SER A 392 -13.75 -1.77 8.78
C SER A 392 -13.90 -2.38 10.17
N ILE A 393 -14.44 -3.61 10.25
CA ILE A 393 -14.67 -4.29 11.54
C ILE A 393 -13.51 -5.22 11.93
N SER A 394 -12.38 -5.21 11.22
CA SER A 394 -11.16 -5.94 11.59
C SER A 394 -9.96 -4.99 11.70
N SER A 395 -9.25 -4.76 10.62
CA SER A 395 -8.04 -3.93 10.58
C SER A 395 -8.25 -2.53 11.17
N TRP A 396 -9.30 -1.83 10.77
CA TRP A 396 -9.51 -0.43 11.19
C TRP A 396 -10.00 -0.30 12.63
N ILE A 397 -10.79 -1.25 13.15
CA ILE A 397 -11.20 -1.21 14.56
C ILE A 397 -9.98 -1.45 15.48
N PHE A 398 -9.07 -2.37 15.11
CA PHE A 398 -7.81 -2.55 15.84
C PHE A 398 -6.92 -1.31 15.73
N SER A 399 -6.81 -0.71 14.55
CA SER A 399 -6.06 0.54 14.35
C SER A 399 -6.58 1.67 15.26
N PHE A 400 -7.91 1.79 15.38
CA PHE A 400 -8.55 2.78 16.24
C PHE A 400 -8.17 2.59 17.70
N PHE A 401 -8.21 1.36 18.20
CA PHE A 401 -7.81 1.06 19.58
C PHE A 401 -6.30 1.20 19.79
N ASP A 402 -5.46 0.80 18.85
CA ASP A 402 -4.00 0.96 18.94
C ASP A 402 -3.60 2.43 19.12
N VAL A 403 -4.17 3.32 18.30
CA VAL A 403 -3.93 4.76 18.43
C VAL A 403 -4.57 5.32 19.70
N GLY A 404 -5.77 4.87 20.07
CA GLY A 404 -6.42 5.26 21.33
C GLY A 404 -5.57 4.93 22.56
N MET A 405 -5.03 3.71 22.63
CA MET A 405 -4.14 3.27 23.71
C MET A 405 -2.83 4.08 23.72
N LYS A 406 -2.27 4.38 22.54
CA LYS A 406 -1.10 5.25 22.41
C LYS A 406 -1.34 6.66 22.95
N ILE A 407 -2.51 7.26 22.65
CA ILE A 407 -2.88 8.59 23.17
C ILE A 407 -2.96 8.59 24.70
N VAL A 408 -3.46 7.50 25.31
CA VAL A 408 -3.55 7.36 26.78
C VAL A 408 -2.20 6.97 27.40
N GLY A 409 -1.17 6.68 26.61
CA GLY A 409 0.15 6.28 27.07
C GLY A 409 0.27 4.83 27.52
N LEU A 410 -0.67 3.96 27.10
CA LEU A 410 -0.72 2.56 27.50
C LEU A 410 0.04 1.61 26.55
N SER A 411 0.38 2.05 25.34
CA SER A 411 1.16 1.25 24.39
C SER A 411 1.95 2.09 23.39
N GLU A 412 3.02 1.52 22.84
CA GLU A 412 3.66 1.99 21.62
C GLU A 412 3.12 1.18 20.42
N THR A 413 2.85 1.86 19.31
CA THR A 413 2.41 1.22 18.06
C THR A 413 3.58 0.46 17.43
N VAL A 414 3.55 -0.87 17.47
CA VAL A 414 4.61 -1.72 16.89
C VAL A 414 4.41 -1.83 15.38
N PHE A 415 5.39 -1.35 14.62
CA PHE A 415 5.43 -1.54 13.17
C PHE A 415 5.88 -2.97 12.85
N VAL A 416 4.96 -3.78 12.31
CA VAL A 416 5.27 -5.14 11.82
C VAL A 416 5.49 -5.07 10.31
N VAL A 417 6.68 -5.47 9.85
CA VAL A 417 6.97 -5.64 8.41
C VAL A 417 6.22 -6.87 7.92
N THR A 418 5.28 -6.69 7.01
CA THR A 418 4.55 -7.77 6.34
C THR A 418 5.47 -8.49 5.35
N PRO A 419 5.54 -9.83 5.36
CA PRO A 419 6.31 -10.58 4.37
C PRO A 419 5.82 -10.31 2.94
N LYS A 420 6.75 -10.11 2.00
CA LYS A 420 6.45 -9.97 0.57
C LYS A 420 6.72 -11.29 -0.16
N GLY A 421 5.95 -12.32 0.20
CA GLY A 421 5.86 -13.58 -0.57
C GLY A 421 6.81 -14.72 -0.17
N SER A 422 6.85 -15.11 1.11
CA SER A 422 7.69 -16.22 1.59
C SER A 422 6.89 -17.34 2.31
N GLY A 423 5.61 -17.52 1.98
CA GLY A 423 4.76 -18.55 2.61
C GLY A 423 4.64 -19.80 1.75
N ASP A 424 4.77 -20.97 2.36
CA ASP A 424 4.60 -22.28 1.71
C ASP A 424 3.30 -22.33 0.87
N GLU A 425 3.48 -22.54 -0.43
CA GLU A 425 2.43 -22.61 -1.45
C GLU A 425 1.63 -23.92 -1.32
N GLU A 426 0.83 -24.06 -0.27
CA GLU A 426 -0.34 -24.93 -0.38
C GLU A 426 -1.30 -24.31 -1.41
N GLN A 427 -1.66 -25.10 -2.43
CA GLN A 427 -2.57 -24.72 -3.50
C GLN A 427 -3.94 -24.29 -2.95
N VAL A 428 -4.09 -23.00 -2.69
CA VAL A 428 -5.39 -22.36 -2.53
C VAL A 428 -5.80 -21.83 -3.90
N ASN A 429 -7.04 -22.08 -4.31
CA ASN A 429 -7.56 -21.55 -5.57
C ASN A 429 -7.39 -20.02 -5.62
N GLU A 430 -6.89 -19.53 -6.74
CA GLU A 430 -6.63 -18.11 -6.97
C GLU A 430 -7.92 -17.29 -6.73
N GLY A 431 -7.87 -16.34 -5.80
CA GLY A 431 -9.01 -15.48 -5.44
C GLY A 431 -9.88 -15.96 -4.27
N ASP A 432 -9.57 -17.07 -3.61
CA ASP A 432 -10.25 -17.48 -2.37
C ASP A 432 -9.71 -16.74 -1.13
N PHE A 433 -10.62 -16.33 -0.25
CA PHE A 433 -10.26 -15.68 1.01
C PHE A 433 -9.65 -16.69 1.98
N THR A 434 -8.47 -16.38 2.52
CA THR A 434 -7.74 -17.24 3.46
C THR A 434 -7.82 -16.74 4.89
N PHE A 435 -7.68 -17.65 5.85
CA PHE A 435 -7.69 -17.33 7.27
C PHE A 435 -6.38 -17.72 7.93
N GLY A 436 -6.07 -17.05 9.03
CA GLY A 436 -4.92 -17.33 9.89
C GLY A 436 -5.29 -17.12 11.35
N SER A 437 -4.35 -17.37 12.26
CA SER A 437 -4.58 -17.26 13.71
C SER A 437 -4.62 -15.83 14.23
N SER A 438 -4.64 -14.82 13.34
CA SER A 438 -4.64 -13.41 13.71
C SER A 438 -5.92 -13.01 14.45
N PRO A 439 -5.84 -12.21 15.53
CA PRO A 439 -7.02 -11.74 16.26
C PRO A 439 -7.92 -10.82 15.42
N LEU A 440 -7.43 -10.31 14.28
CA LEU A 440 -8.21 -9.50 13.33
C LEU A 440 -9.47 -10.21 12.83
N PHE A 441 -9.50 -11.55 12.84
CA PHE A 441 -10.66 -12.34 12.43
C PHE A 441 -11.74 -12.49 13.51
N ILE A 442 -11.45 -12.12 14.77
CA ILE A 442 -12.39 -12.30 15.88
C ILE A 442 -13.63 -11.40 15.71
N PRO A 443 -13.52 -10.07 15.55
CA PRO A 443 -14.74 -9.25 15.49
C PRO A 443 -15.66 -9.56 14.30
N PRO A 444 -15.18 -9.76 13.05
CA PRO A 444 -16.06 -10.17 11.96
C PRO A 444 -16.74 -11.52 12.23
N THR A 445 -16.02 -12.49 12.80
CA THR A 445 -16.59 -13.80 13.17
C THR A 445 -17.65 -13.65 14.25
N THR A 446 -17.43 -12.84 15.29
CA THR A 446 -18.45 -12.54 16.30
C THR A 446 -19.70 -11.91 15.68
N VAL A 447 -19.55 -10.88 14.84
CA VAL A 447 -20.68 -10.21 14.17
C VAL A 447 -21.47 -11.21 13.31
N LEU A 448 -20.78 -12.09 12.60
CA LEU A 448 -21.40 -13.16 11.83
C LEU A 448 -22.22 -14.10 12.73
N LEU A 449 -21.63 -14.61 13.81
CA LEU A 449 -22.29 -15.55 14.73
C LEU A 449 -23.52 -14.94 15.40
N ILE A 450 -23.45 -13.68 15.82
CA ILE A 450 -24.59 -12.94 16.40
C ILE A 450 -25.73 -12.85 15.38
N ASN A 451 -25.45 -12.40 14.15
CA ASN A 451 -26.49 -12.24 13.14
C ASN A 451 -27.08 -13.60 12.70
N LEU A 452 -26.27 -14.66 12.58
CA LEU A 452 -26.76 -16.01 12.28
C LEU A 452 -27.69 -16.54 13.37
N ALA A 453 -27.31 -16.39 14.64
CA ALA A 453 -28.13 -16.86 15.77
C ALA A 453 -29.49 -16.16 15.81
N VAL A 454 -29.52 -14.85 15.57
CA VAL A 454 -30.75 -14.06 15.58
C VAL A 454 -31.64 -14.34 14.37
N ILE A 455 -31.05 -14.51 13.18
CA ILE A 455 -31.79 -14.96 11.98
C ILE A 455 -32.44 -16.32 12.24
N PHE A 456 -31.67 -17.27 12.79
CA PHE A 456 -32.18 -18.62 13.10
C PHE A 456 -33.31 -18.59 14.12
N TYR A 457 -33.13 -17.85 15.22
CA TYR A 457 -34.18 -17.63 16.23
C TYR A 457 -35.46 -17.06 15.61
N ASN A 458 -35.33 -16.05 14.75
CA ASN A 458 -36.48 -15.42 14.12
C ASN A 458 -37.19 -16.33 13.10
N ILE A 459 -36.45 -17.17 12.37
CA ILE A 459 -37.05 -18.15 11.45
C ILE A 459 -37.82 -19.21 12.24
N ILE A 460 -37.26 -19.73 13.34
CA ILE A 460 -37.95 -20.69 14.21
C ILE A 460 -39.21 -20.07 14.80
N GLY A 461 -39.12 -18.83 15.31
CA GLY A 461 -40.25 -18.12 15.87
C GLY A 461 -41.41 -17.97 14.89
N PHE A 462 -41.07 -17.58 13.65
CA PHE A 462 -42.04 -17.43 12.58
C PHE A 462 -42.66 -18.77 12.15
N VAL A 463 -41.85 -19.80 11.89
CA VAL A 463 -42.33 -21.13 11.47
C VAL A 463 -43.12 -21.83 12.57
N GLY A 464 -42.73 -21.61 13.83
CA GLY A 464 -43.42 -22.12 15.01
C GLY A 464 -44.71 -21.37 15.37
N GLY A 465 -45.08 -20.33 14.61
CA GLY A 465 -46.32 -19.58 14.81
C GLY A 465 -46.34 -18.65 16.02
N LEU A 466 -45.17 -18.30 16.57
CA LEU A 466 -45.07 -17.37 17.72
C LEU A 466 -45.51 -15.94 17.37
N TYR A 467 -45.36 -15.54 16.11
CA TYR A 467 -45.79 -14.25 15.58
C TYR A 467 -45.96 -14.31 14.05
N GLY A 468 -46.79 -13.43 13.48
CA GLY A 468 -47.04 -13.37 12.03
C GLY A 468 -46.06 -12.46 11.28
N ILE A 469 -46.12 -12.49 9.94
CA ILE A 469 -45.34 -11.60 9.04
C ILE A 469 -45.53 -10.12 9.39
N LYS A 470 -46.73 -9.73 9.84
CA LYS A 470 -47.07 -8.34 10.16
C LYS A 470 -46.40 -7.83 11.44
N ASP A 471 -46.06 -8.74 12.35
CA ASP A 471 -45.40 -8.44 13.62
C ASP A 471 -43.88 -8.61 13.53
N MET A 472 -43.41 -9.24 12.44
CA MET A 472 -42.00 -9.45 12.17
C MET A 472 -41.32 -8.13 11.79
N GLN A 473 -40.17 -7.88 12.42
CA GLN A 473 -39.26 -6.77 12.12
C GLN A 473 -38.49 -7.05 10.82
N LEU A 474 -39.22 -7.10 9.70
CA LEU A 474 -38.72 -7.54 8.39
C LEU A 474 -37.57 -6.68 7.89
N ALA A 475 -37.61 -5.36 8.10
CA ALA A 475 -36.56 -4.45 7.66
C ALA A 475 -35.22 -4.81 8.34
N GLU A 476 -35.25 -4.97 9.66
CA GLU A 476 -34.10 -5.34 10.46
C GLU A 476 -33.63 -6.77 10.19
N PHE A 477 -34.55 -7.70 9.94
CA PHE A 477 -34.22 -9.05 9.45
C PHE A 477 -33.42 -9.00 8.14
N PHE A 478 -33.87 -8.21 7.16
CA PHE A 478 -33.12 -8.02 5.91
C PHE A 478 -31.77 -7.32 6.13
N CYS A 479 -31.68 -6.38 7.06
CA CYS A 479 -30.39 -5.81 7.45
C CYS A 479 -29.45 -6.87 8.02
N SER A 480 -29.90 -7.76 8.91
CA SER A 480 -29.10 -8.88 9.41
C SER A 480 -28.67 -9.84 8.30
N VAL A 481 -29.57 -10.15 7.36
CA VAL A 481 -29.23 -10.96 6.18
C VAL A 481 -28.17 -10.26 5.32
N TRP A 482 -28.27 -8.94 5.14
CA TRP A 482 -27.29 -8.14 4.41
C TRP A 482 -25.91 -8.15 5.08
N VAL A 483 -25.86 -8.09 6.42
CA VAL A 483 -24.60 -8.25 7.18
C VAL A 483 -23.98 -9.62 6.91
N VAL A 484 -24.76 -10.71 7.01
CA VAL A 484 -24.27 -12.08 6.72
C VAL A 484 -23.82 -12.20 5.25
N PHE A 485 -24.54 -11.59 4.31
CA PHE A 485 -24.19 -11.57 2.89
C PHE A 485 -22.84 -10.91 2.60
N ASN A 486 -22.51 -9.85 3.34
CA ASN A 486 -21.19 -9.20 3.25
C ASN A 486 -20.08 -10.03 3.92
N LEU A 487 -20.44 -10.88 4.89
CA LEU A 487 -19.53 -11.79 5.61
C LEU A 487 -19.53 -13.22 5.06
N VAL A 488 -20.00 -13.45 3.83
CA VAL A 488 -19.97 -14.76 3.16
C VAL A 488 -18.58 -15.44 3.17
N PRO A 489 -17.44 -14.73 3.02
CA PRO A 489 -16.13 -15.35 3.18
C PRO A 489 -15.95 -16.04 4.53
N PHE A 490 -16.39 -15.40 5.62
CA PHE A 490 -16.34 -15.94 6.98
C PHE A 490 -17.35 -17.08 7.18
N LEU A 491 -18.55 -16.97 6.58
CA LEU A 491 -19.54 -18.04 6.59
C LEU A 491 -18.99 -19.32 5.94
N LYS A 492 -18.34 -19.20 4.77
CA LYS A 492 -17.64 -20.31 4.13
C LYS A 492 -16.49 -20.83 5.00
N GLY A 493 -15.77 -19.92 5.68
CA GLY A 493 -14.70 -20.22 6.61
C GLY A 493 -15.14 -21.11 7.79
N LEU A 494 -16.37 -21.00 8.28
CA LEU A 494 -16.88 -21.85 9.37
C LEU A 494 -16.98 -23.34 8.98
N VAL A 495 -17.11 -23.64 7.67
CA VAL A 495 -17.36 -25.01 7.16
C VAL A 495 -16.11 -25.59 6.50
N ARG A 496 -15.30 -24.74 5.85
CA ARG A 496 -14.08 -25.16 5.13
C ARG A 496 -12.98 -25.60 6.11
N LYS A 497 -12.07 -26.45 5.62
CA LYS A 497 -10.86 -26.88 6.34
C LYS A 497 -9.61 -26.26 5.71
N GLY A 498 -8.47 -26.38 6.39
CA GLY A 498 -7.18 -25.85 5.93
C GLY A 498 -7.14 -24.32 5.92
N LYS A 499 -6.34 -23.72 5.03
CA LYS A 499 -6.17 -22.25 4.91
C LYS A 499 -7.45 -21.49 4.55
N GLY A 500 -8.45 -22.15 3.97
CA GLY A 500 -9.76 -21.57 3.68
C GLY A 500 -10.77 -21.66 4.83
N GLY A 501 -10.42 -22.33 5.93
CA GLY A 501 -11.24 -22.51 7.11
C GLY A 501 -10.84 -21.60 8.27
N LEU A 502 -11.81 -21.16 9.07
CA LEU A 502 -11.56 -20.36 10.26
C LEU A 502 -10.88 -21.23 11.33
N PRO A 503 -9.72 -20.80 11.89
CA PRO A 503 -9.07 -21.53 12.97
C PRO A 503 -9.94 -21.65 14.22
N TRP A 504 -9.86 -22.79 14.90
CA TRP A 504 -10.69 -23.08 16.08
C TRP A 504 -10.52 -22.05 17.21
N ASN A 505 -9.30 -21.55 17.43
CA ASN A 505 -9.05 -20.51 18.42
C ASN A 505 -9.84 -19.22 18.13
N ILE A 506 -10.02 -18.86 16.85
CA ILE A 506 -10.83 -17.71 16.44
C ILE A 506 -12.31 -17.98 16.70
N VAL A 507 -12.82 -19.15 16.30
CA VAL A 507 -14.24 -19.52 16.51
C VAL A 507 -14.58 -19.56 17.99
N ILE A 508 -13.71 -20.16 18.83
CA ILE A 508 -13.90 -20.24 20.28
C ILE A 508 -13.90 -18.83 20.90
N SER A 509 -12.89 -18.01 20.58
CA SER A 509 -12.79 -16.64 21.11
C SER A 509 -14.00 -15.79 20.71
N SER A 510 -14.44 -15.92 19.46
CA SER A 510 -15.61 -15.22 18.94
C SER A 510 -16.88 -15.66 19.65
N THR A 511 -17.06 -16.97 19.86
CA THR A 511 -18.20 -17.55 20.57
C THR A 511 -18.24 -17.11 22.04
N ALA A 512 -17.09 -17.10 22.72
CA ALA A 512 -16.99 -16.57 24.09
C ALA A 512 -17.43 -15.11 24.15
N LEU A 513 -17.04 -14.29 23.17
CA LEU A 513 -17.47 -12.89 23.08
C LEU A 513 -18.97 -12.75 22.81
N VAL A 514 -19.56 -13.62 21.97
CA VAL A 514 -21.03 -13.68 21.78
C VAL A 514 -21.73 -13.98 23.10
N LEU A 515 -21.30 -15.01 23.83
CA LEU A 515 -21.89 -15.38 25.12
C LEU A 515 -21.75 -14.27 26.15
N PHE A 516 -20.62 -13.58 26.17
CA PHE A 516 -20.40 -12.41 27.01
C PHE A 516 -21.39 -11.28 26.70
N VAL A 517 -21.51 -10.89 25.42
CA VAL A 517 -22.48 -9.88 24.97
C VAL A 517 -23.90 -10.29 25.31
N TRP A 518 -24.27 -11.56 25.07
CA TRP A 518 -25.58 -12.09 25.43
C TRP A 518 -25.86 -11.97 26.93
N SER A 519 -24.89 -12.31 27.77
CA SER A 519 -25.03 -12.22 29.23
C SER A 519 -25.27 -10.79 29.70
N ILE A 520 -24.66 -9.79 29.05
CA ILE A 520 -24.88 -8.37 29.33
C ILE A 520 -26.30 -7.98 28.91
N ILE A 521 -26.74 -8.38 27.72
CA ILE A 521 -28.08 -8.05 27.21
C ILE A 521 -29.15 -8.63 28.13
N VAL A 522 -29.03 -9.90 28.55
CA VAL A 522 -29.98 -10.52 29.48
C VAL A 522 -30.00 -9.79 30.82
N ARG A 523 -28.83 -9.40 31.35
CA ARG A 523 -28.77 -8.63 32.61
C ARG A 523 -29.40 -7.24 32.48
N LEU A 524 -29.16 -6.53 31.39
CA LEU A 524 -29.73 -5.20 31.15
C LEU A 524 -31.24 -5.27 30.83
N GLY A 525 -31.70 -6.31 30.15
CA GLY A 525 -33.11 -6.54 29.85
C GLY A 525 -33.95 -6.86 31.08
N ASN A 526 -33.36 -7.46 32.11
CA ASN A 526 -34.02 -7.70 33.41
C ASN A 526 -34.11 -6.43 34.31
N PHE A 527 -33.56 -5.30 33.86
CA PHE A 527 -33.64 -4.00 34.57
C PHE A 527 -34.67 -3.03 33.94
N GLY A 528 -35.46 -3.49 32.95
CA GLY A 528 -36.46 -2.68 32.24
C GLY A 528 -37.88 -2.93 32.71
#